data_AF-A0A432ZFA2-F1
#
_entry.id   AF-A0A432ZFA2-F1
#
_cell.length_a   1.000
_cell.length_b   1.000
_cell.length_c   1.000
_cell.angle_alpha   90.00
_cell.angle_beta   90.00
_cell.angle_gamma   90.00
#
_symmetry.space_group_name_H-M   'P 1'
#
loop_
_entity.id
_entity.type
_entity.pdbx_description
1 polymer ?
#
loop_
_entity_poly.entity_id
_entity_poly.type
_entity_poly.pdbx_seq_one_letter_code
_entity_poly.pdbx_strand_id
1 'polypeptide(L)'
;MSEATKLKEFQRAHRDNWGAGLSLRVHRAISWLARAEQERGQALDEGDSDAEFIFLWISFNAAYANEYDAISRDKTRDLYTTFFERLVGLDDERKLYNIIWGQYSSTVRSLLDNQYVYQPFWDCEIGKREPDCWQESFEQAKEVAKRALAKQDVVTVWSIVMDRLYTLRNQLIHGGATWNGSWNRDQLRDATRLLGELMPVVIQLMMDNAHLVWGDAGYFVGDKG
;
A
#
# COMPACT_ATOMS: atom_id res chain seq x y z
N MET A 1 -21.27 -8.27 5.43
CA MET A 1 -21.00 -6.81 5.55
C MET A 1 -19.54 -6.60 5.25
N SER A 2 -19.19 -5.67 4.35
CA SER A 2 -17.80 -5.45 3.93
C SER A 2 -16.99 -4.68 4.99
N GLU A 3 -15.66 -4.72 4.92
CA GLU A 3 -14.82 -3.98 5.88
C GLU A 3 -15.00 -2.47 5.71
N ALA A 4 -15.10 -1.97 4.48
CA ALA A 4 -15.39 -0.55 4.25
C ALA A 4 -16.71 -0.11 4.89
N THR A 5 -17.73 -0.99 4.91
CA THR A 5 -19.01 -0.68 5.55
C THR A 5 -18.85 -0.50 7.06
N LYS A 6 -18.16 -1.44 7.73
CA LYS A 6 -17.87 -1.36 9.18
C LYS A 6 -17.07 -0.10 9.52
N LEU A 7 -16.02 0.18 8.76
CA LEU A 7 -15.19 1.38 8.94
C LEU A 7 -16.02 2.65 8.73
N LYS A 8 -16.95 2.65 7.76
CA LYS A 8 -17.82 3.80 7.51
C LYS A 8 -18.79 4.05 8.65
N GLU A 9 -19.34 3.00 9.26
CA GLU A 9 -20.20 3.09 10.43
C GLU A 9 -19.43 3.64 11.63
N PHE A 10 -18.24 3.11 11.90
CA PHE A 10 -17.35 3.61 12.95
C PHE A 10 -16.99 5.08 12.73
N GLN A 11 -16.59 5.45 11.51
CA GLN A 11 -16.29 6.83 11.13
C GLN A 11 -17.49 7.74 11.37
N ARG A 12 -18.69 7.30 11.00
CA ARG A 12 -19.88 8.13 11.18
C ARG A 12 -20.20 8.40 12.64
N ALA A 13 -19.96 7.42 13.51
CA ALA A 13 -20.24 7.53 14.94
C ALA A 13 -19.24 8.42 15.70
N HIS A 14 -18.00 8.58 15.21
CA HIS A 14 -16.92 9.22 15.98
C HIS A 14 -16.33 10.49 15.34
N ARG A 15 -16.57 10.75 14.04
CA ARG A 15 -15.88 11.81 13.28
C ARG A 15 -16.05 13.24 13.79
N ASP A 16 -17.08 13.52 14.58
CA ASP A 16 -17.42 14.89 14.98
C ASP A 16 -16.35 15.51 15.89
N ASN A 17 -15.47 14.69 16.48
CA ASN A 17 -14.36 15.13 17.35
C ASN A 17 -12.98 15.07 16.66
N TRP A 18 -12.91 14.79 15.37
CA TRP A 18 -11.64 14.59 14.66
C TRP A 18 -11.20 15.86 13.92
N GLY A 19 -9.88 16.09 13.85
CA GLY A 19 -9.32 17.16 13.04
C GLY A 19 -9.72 17.03 11.55
N ALA A 20 -10.00 18.16 10.90
CA ALA A 20 -10.54 18.18 9.54
C ALA A 20 -9.67 17.44 8.51
N GLY A 21 -8.35 17.57 8.61
CA GLY A 21 -7.40 16.85 7.75
C GLY A 21 -7.53 15.33 7.86
N LEU A 22 -7.52 14.79 9.09
CA LEU A 22 -7.73 13.36 9.33
C LEU A 22 -9.12 12.90 8.84
N SER A 23 -10.16 13.66 9.20
CA SER A 23 -11.54 13.36 8.81
C SER A 23 -11.68 13.17 7.30
N LEU A 24 -11.04 14.05 6.52
CA LEU A 24 -11.07 13.97 5.06
C LEU A 24 -10.25 12.80 4.52
N ARG A 25 -9.07 12.52 5.09
CA ARG A 25 -8.22 11.37 4.69
C ARG A 25 -8.93 10.04 4.91
N VAL A 26 -9.43 9.81 6.12
CA VAL A 26 -10.18 8.59 6.45
C VAL A 26 -11.42 8.47 5.58
N HIS A 27 -12.17 9.57 5.38
CA HIS A 27 -13.35 9.53 4.51
C HIS A 27 -13.00 9.09 3.09
N ARG A 28 -11.96 9.65 2.48
CA ARG A 28 -11.51 9.31 1.13
C ARG A 28 -10.95 7.89 1.06
N ALA A 29 -10.15 7.48 2.05
CA ALA A 29 -9.61 6.13 2.11
C ALA A 29 -10.73 5.08 2.15
N ILE A 30 -11.73 5.26 3.02
CA ILE A 30 -12.91 4.38 3.11
C ILE A 30 -13.70 4.38 1.78
N SER A 31 -13.87 5.55 1.15
CA SER A 31 -14.58 5.65 -0.13
C SER A 31 -13.93 4.81 -1.22
N TRP A 32 -12.60 4.87 -1.34
CA TRP A 32 -11.86 4.09 -2.34
C TRP A 32 -11.75 2.61 -1.98
N LEU A 33 -11.64 2.28 -0.68
CA LEU A 33 -11.71 0.90 -0.21
C LEU A 33 -13.06 0.26 -0.56
N ALA A 34 -14.16 0.98 -0.34
CA ALA A 34 -15.50 0.50 -0.71
C ALA A 34 -15.63 0.24 -2.21
N ARG A 35 -14.99 1.06 -3.06
CA ARG A 35 -14.98 0.80 -4.50
C ARG A 35 -14.12 -0.41 -4.86
N ALA A 36 -12.96 -0.58 -4.24
CA ALA A 36 -12.12 -1.77 -4.43
C ALA A 36 -12.87 -3.06 -4.08
N GLU A 37 -13.56 -3.09 -2.94
CA GLU A 37 -14.35 -4.26 -2.52
C GLU A 37 -15.48 -4.60 -3.52
N GLN A 38 -16.03 -3.62 -4.25
CA GLN A 38 -17.00 -3.87 -5.31
C GLN A 38 -16.38 -4.54 -6.54
N GLU A 39 -15.13 -4.25 -6.89
CA GLU A 39 -14.45 -4.94 -8.00
C GLU A 39 -14.17 -6.40 -7.68
N ARG A 40 -13.84 -6.69 -6.42
CA ARG A 40 -13.66 -8.07 -5.92
C ARG A 40 -14.95 -8.89 -6.00
N GLY A 41 -16.10 -8.26 -5.78
CA GLY A 41 -17.42 -8.91 -5.73
C GLY A 41 -18.17 -9.02 -7.06
N GLN A 42 -17.59 -8.53 -8.17
CA GLN A 42 -18.25 -8.56 -9.48
C GLN A 42 -18.11 -9.91 -10.20
N ALA A 43 -19.15 -10.27 -10.98
CA ALA A 43 -19.41 -11.58 -11.59
C ALA A 43 -18.52 -11.97 -12.78
N LEU A 44 -17.29 -11.47 -12.85
CA LEU A 44 -16.24 -12.16 -13.62
C LEU A 44 -15.76 -13.31 -12.73
N ASP A 45 -15.52 -14.51 -13.28
CA ASP A 45 -15.19 -15.72 -12.51
C ASP A 45 -14.00 -15.55 -11.51
N GLU A 46 -13.22 -14.44 -11.61
CA GLU A 46 -12.12 -14.09 -10.70
C GLU A 46 -12.07 -12.60 -10.24
N GLY A 47 -13.06 -11.75 -10.58
CA GLY A 47 -13.01 -10.29 -10.31
C GLY A 47 -11.97 -9.50 -11.13
N ASP A 48 -12.01 -8.15 -11.11
CA ASP A 48 -11.02 -7.30 -11.80
C ASP A 48 -9.90 -6.84 -10.84
N SER A 49 -8.82 -7.63 -10.77
CA SER A 49 -7.67 -7.33 -9.91
C SER A 49 -6.90 -6.07 -10.32
N ASP A 50 -6.94 -5.66 -11.59
CA ASP A 50 -6.29 -4.43 -12.05
C ASP A 50 -7.02 -3.20 -11.50
N ALA A 51 -8.34 -3.19 -11.64
CA ALA A 51 -9.20 -2.14 -11.11
C ALA A 51 -9.16 -2.12 -9.57
N GLU A 52 -9.28 -3.28 -8.92
CA GLU A 52 -9.20 -3.40 -7.46
C GLU A 52 -7.88 -2.84 -6.93
N PHE A 53 -6.75 -3.23 -7.53
CA PHE A 53 -5.43 -2.73 -7.13
C PHE A 53 -5.34 -1.21 -7.23
N ILE A 54 -5.82 -0.63 -8.34
CA ILE A 54 -5.81 0.82 -8.55
C ILE A 54 -6.62 1.53 -7.46
N PHE A 55 -7.82 1.05 -7.14
CA PHE A 55 -8.65 1.65 -6.10
C PHE A 55 -8.05 1.49 -4.70
N LEU A 56 -7.47 0.33 -4.39
CA LEU A 56 -6.73 0.12 -3.15
C LEU A 56 -5.52 1.05 -3.05
N TRP A 57 -4.79 1.27 -4.14
CA TRP A 57 -3.67 2.21 -4.16
C TRP A 57 -4.12 3.65 -3.91
N ILE A 58 -5.27 4.06 -4.48
CA ILE A 58 -5.84 5.39 -4.21
C ILE A 58 -6.30 5.49 -2.74
N SER A 59 -6.89 4.43 -2.19
CA SER A 59 -7.24 4.35 -0.77
C SER A 59 -6.00 4.51 0.12
N PHE A 60 -4.91 3.80 -0.20
CA PHE A 60 -3.62 3.94 0.46
C PHE A 60 -3.11 5.37 0.38
N ASN A 61 -3.06 5.98 -0.81
CA ASN A 61 -2.63 7.37 -0.98
C ASN A 61 -3.46 8.36 -0.15
N ALA A 62 -4.78 8.15 -0.04
CA ALA A 62 -5.64 8.99 0.79
C ALA A 62 -5.30 8.87 2.30
N ALA A 63 -4.95 7.67 2.76
CA ALA A 63 -4.52 7.41 4.12
C ALA A 63 -3.08 7.81 4.41
N TYR A 64 -2.18 7.72 3.43
CA TYR A 64 -0.73 7.90 3.57
C TYR A 64 -0.27 9.35 3.34
N ALA A 65 -0.78 10.02 2.31
CA ALA A 65 -0.20 11.26 1.83
C ALA A 65 -0.44 12.45 2.79
N ASN A 66 0.67 13.06 3.21
CA ASN A 66 0.75 14.41 3.78
C ASN A 66 1.52 15.27 2.78
N GLU A 67 0.80 16.08 2.01
CA GLU A 67 1.32 16.96 0.95
C GLU A 67 2.10 16.25 -0.19
N TYR A 68 1.83 16.68 -1.42
CA TYR A 68 2.49 16.16 -2.62
C TYR A 68 3.89 16.76 -2.73
N ASP A 69 4.84 16.26 -1.97
CA ASP A 69 6.23 16.55 -2.28
C ASP A 69 6.66 15.62 -3.43
N ALA A 70 7.05 16.24 -4.55
CA ALA A 70 7.69 15.59 -5.68
C ALA A 70 9.06 15.04 -5.25
N ILE A 71 9.03 13.92 -4.55
CA ILE A 71 10.16 13.33 -3.87
C ILE A 71 10.78 12.22 -4.74
N SER A 72 12.11 12.20 -4.83
CA SER A 72 12.86 11.15 -5.54
C SER A 72 12.61 9.77 -4.94
N ARG A 73 12.75 8.71 -5.75
CA ARG A 73 12.53 7.30 -5.31
C ARG A 73 13.29 6.93 -4.04
N ASP A 74 14.53 7.39 -3.89
CA ASP A 74 15.36 7.10 -2.70
C ASP A 74 14.70 7.58 -1.40
N LYS A 75 14.03 8.73 -1.45
CA LYS A 75 13.30 9.29 -0.31
C LYS A 75 11.92 8.66 -0.13
N THR A 76 11.34 8.01 -1.14
CA THR A 76 10.04 7.32 -1.03
C THR A 76 10.09 6.15 -0.03
N ARG A 77 11.19 5.39 -0.01
CA ARG A 77 11.37 4.29 0.95
C ARG A 77 11.46 4.80 2.40
N ASP A 78 12.13 5.92 2.62
CA ASP A 78 12.23 6.54 3.95
C ASP A 78 10.86 7.02 4.45
N LEU A 79 10.02 7.52 3.54
CA LEU A 79 8.65 7.93 3.87
C LEU A 79 7.77 6.72 4.21
N TYR A 80 7.85 5.61 3.47
CA TYR A 80 7.13 4.38 3.84
C TYR A 80 7.58 3.88 5.21
N THR A 81 8.89 3.90 5.47
CA THR A 81 9.46 3.49 6.76
C THR A 81 8.90 4.35 7.88
N THR A 82 8.95 5.67 7.75
CA THR A 82 8.39 6.61 8.75
C THR A 82 6.90 6.36 8.99
N PHE A 83 6.14 6.09 7.93
CA PHE A 83 4.71 5.82 8.04
C PHE A 83 4.43 4.49 8.76
N PHE A 84 5.13 3.41 8.42
CA PHE A 84 4.96 2.12 9.07
C PHE A 84 5.53 2.09 10.48
N GLU A 85 6.61 2.81 10.79
CA GLU A 85 7.08 3.01 12.17
C GLU A 85 5.97 3.59 13.04
N ARG A 86 5.32 4.65 12.55
CA ARG A 86 4.18 5.25 13.24
C ARG A 86 3.03 4.25 13.42
N LEU A 87 2.63 3.55 12.36
CA LEU A 87 1.51 2.60 12.45
C LEU A 87 1.82 1.43 13.38
N VAL A 88 3.01 0.84 13.30
CA VAL A 88 3.44 -0.26 14.16
C VAL A 88 3.54 0.19 15.62
N GLY A 89 3.97 1.43 15.88
CA GLY A 89 3.97 2.01 17.22
C GLY A 89 2.57 2.23 17.82
N LEU A 90 1.51 2.16 17.01
CA LEU A 90 0.11 2.31 17.42
C LEU A 90 -0.69 0.99 17.35
N ASP A 91 -0.07 -0.10 16.88
CA ASP A 91 -0.70 -1.39 16.62
C ASP A 91 -0.47 -2.38 17.76
N ASP A 92 -1.07 -2.10 18.93
CA ASP A 92 -0.93 -2.93 20.14
C ASP A 92 -1.38 -4.39 19.92
N GLU A 93 -2.38 -4.59 19.05
CA GLU A 93 -2.91 -5.91 18.68
C GLU A 93 -2.06 -6.64 17.64
N ARG A 94 -0.98 -6.02 17.15
CA ARG A 94 -0.07 -6.58 16.14
C ARG A 94 -0.79 -7.02 14.86
N LYS A 95 -1.83 -6.31 14.44
CA LYS A 95 -2.62 -6.61 13.23
C LYS A 95 -1.75 -6.57 11.97
N LEU A 96 -0.86 -5.60 11.83
CA LEU A 96 0.07 -5.47 10.70
C LEU A 96 1.07 -6.63 10.62
N TYR A 97 1.52 -7.12 11.78
CA TYR A 97 2.32 -8.33 11.87
C TYR A 97 1.51 -9.56 11.46
N ASN A 98 0.28 -9.69 11.97
CA ASN A 98 -0.57 -10.86 11.74
C ASN A 98 -0.95 -11.03 10.26
N ILE A 99 -1.11 -9.94 9.50
CA ILE A 99 -1.28 -10.04 8.04
C ILE A 99 -0.09 -10.81 7.43
N ILE A 100 1.13 -10.34 7.67
CA ILE A 100 2.33 -10.92 7.03
C ILE A 100 2.61 -12.34 7.54
N TRP A 101 2.71 -12.54 8.85
CA TRP A 101 3.13 -13.84 9.41
C TRP A 101 2.00 -14.83 9.61
N GLY A 102 0.76 -14.37 9.75
CA GLY A 102 -0.40 -15.23 9.92
C GLY A 102 -0.92 -15.81 8.60
N GLN A 103 -0.83 -15.04 7.50
CA GLN A 103 -1.49 -15.41 6.25
C GLN A 103 -0.61 -15.26 5.00
N TYR A 104 0.24 -14.23 4.92
CA TYR A 104 0.89 -13.86 3.66
C TYR A 104 2.40 -14.15 3.58
N SER A 105 2.96 -14.94 4.49
CA SER A 105 4.43 -15.10 4.56
C SER A 105 5.04 -15.73 3.30
N SER A 106 4.34 -16.65 2.64
CA SER A 106 4.75 -17.22 1.34
C SER A 106 4.56 -16.23 0.20
N THR A 107 3.41 -15.56 0.14
CA THR A 107 3.08 -14.53 -0.86
C THR A 107 4.09 -13.39 -0.84
N VAL A 108 4.44 -12.90 0.34
CA VAL A 108 5.45 -11.84 0.51
C VAL A 108 6.81 -12.31 0.00
N ARG A 109 7.25 -13.52 0.33
CA ARG A 109 8.51 -14.07 -0.22
C ARG A 109 8.46 -14.14 -1.75
N SER A 110 7.38 -14.66 -2.31
CA SER A 110 7.21 -14.75 -3.78
C SER A 110 7.21 -13.38 -4.46
N LEU A 111 6.60 -12.37 -3.84
CA LEU A 111 6.60 -11.00 -4.34
C LEU A 111 8.03 -10.41 -4.32
N LEU A 112 8.77 -10.66 -3.24
CA LEU A 112 10.14 -10.16 -3.06
C LEU A 112 11.15 -10.82 -4.01
N ASP A 113 10.91 -12.08 -4.38
CA ASP A 113 11.74 -12.84 -5.32
C ASP A 113 11.44 -12.53 -6.80
N ASN A 114 10.46 -11.66 -7.09
CA ASN A 114 10.07 -11.33 -8.47
C ASN A 114 10.72 -10.03 -8.98
N GLN A 115 11.54 -10.15 -10.03
CA GLN A 115 12.21 -9.02 -10.68
C GLN A 115 11.25 -8.03 -11.38
N TYR A 116 10.09 -8.47 -11.85
CA TYR A 116 9.12 -7.64 -12.58
C TYR A 116 8.41 -6.61 -11.70
N VAL A 117 8.51 -6.75 -10.37
CA VAL A 117 8.05 -5.74 -9.39
C VAL A 117 9.21 -4.95 -8.79
N TYR A 118 10.42 -5.09 -9.34
CA TYR A 118 11.61 -4.39 -8.92
C TYR A 118 12.00 -3.32 -9.95
N GLN A 119 11.82 -2.05 -9.61
CA GLN A 119 12.03 -0.95 -10.57
C GLN A 119 13.44 -0.92 -11.23
N PRO A 120 14.56 -1.21 -10.54
CA PRO A 120 15.86 -1.25 -11.18
C PRO A 120 16.00 -2.28 -12.31
N PHE A 121 15.27 -3.41 -12.27
CA PHE A 121 15.20 -4.36 -13.39
C PHE A 121 14.72 -3.63 -14.66
N TRP A 122 13.57 -2.96 -14.58
CA TRP A 122 13.02 -2.21 -15.70
C TRP A 122 13.92 -1.06 -16.15
N ASP A 123 14.60 -0.38 -15.22
CA ASP A 123 15.50 0.71 -15.58
C ASP A 123 16.71 0.20 -16.41
N CYS A 124 17.25 -1.00 -16.16
CA CYS A 124 18.28 -1.58 -17.02
C CYS A 124 17.66 -2.11 -18.34
N GLU A 125 16.52 -2.83 -18.30
CA GLU A 125 15.86 -3.40 -19.50
C GLU A 125 15.46 -2.36 -20.55
N ILE A 126 15.00 -1.17 -20.12
CA ILE A 126 14.60 -0.09 -21.02
C ILE A 126 15.76 0.87 -21.36
N GLY A 127 16.99 0.53 -20.97
CA GLY A 127 18.20 1.28 -21.32
C GLY A 127 18.38 2.61 -20.58
N LYS A 128 17.73 2.82 -19.42
CA LYS A 128 17.99 3.98 -18.55
C LYS A 128 19.27 3.83 -17.74
N ARG A 129 19.76 2.60 -17.60
CA ARG A 129 21.00 2.22 -16.92
C ARG A 129 21.72 1.16 -17.75
N GLU A 130 22.94 0.81 -17.36
CA GLU A 130 23.73 -0.24 -18.01
C GLU A 130 22.99 -1.60 -17.97
N PRO A 131 23.15 -2.47 -18.99
CA PRO A 131 22.60 -3.82 -18.95
C PRO A 131 23.07 -4.59 -17.70
N ASP A 132 22.21 -5.44 -17.15
CA ASP A 132 22.53 -6.29 -16.00
C ASP A 132 22.99 -5.54 -14.72
N CYS A 133 22.62 -4.26 -14.62
CA CYS A 133 22.98 -3.40 -13.50
C CYS A 133 22.14 -3.62 -12.22
N TRP A 134 21.15 -4.52 -12.27
CA TRP A 134 20.14 -4.67 -11.23
C TRP A 134 20.35 -5.92 -10.37
N GLN A 135 20.99 -6.97 -10.89
CA GLN A 135 21.11 -8.29 -10.27
C GLN A 135 21.72 -8.23 -8.87
N GLU A 136 22.84 -7.52 -8.71
CA GLU A 136 23.52 -7.40 -7.42
C GLU A 136 22.62 -6.70 -6.40
N SER A 137 22.04 -5.55 -6.78
CA SER A 137 21.13 -4.80 -5.91
C SER A 137 19.86 -5.59 -5.56
N PHE A 138 19.39 -6.44 -6.48
CA PHE A 138 18.22 -7.29 -6.26
C PHE A 138 18.51 -8.41 -5.27
N GLU A 139 19.66 -9.08 -5.38
CA GLU A 139 20.06 -10.10 -4.41
C GLU A 139 20.29 -9.48 -3.02
N GLN A 140 20.92 -8.30 -2.94
CA GLN A 140 21.04 -7.55 -1.69
C GLN A 140 19.65 -7.22 -1.10
N ALA A 141 18.71 -6.77 -1.92
CA ALA A 141 17.34 -6.46 -1.46
C ALA A 141 16.61 -7.71 -0.95
N LYS A 142 16.78 -8.86 -1.62
CA LYS A 142 16.25 -10.16 -1.16
C LYS A 142 16.84 -10.56 0.18
N GLU A 143 18.15 -10.44 0.37
CA GLU A 143 18.80 -10.76 1.64
C GLU A 143 18.33 -9.86 2.79
N VAL A 144 18.16 -8.56 2.54
CA VAL A 144 17.56 -7.64 3.52
C VAL A 144 16.15 -8.09 3.88
N ALA A 145 15.32 -8.42 2.90
CA ALA A 145 13.94 -8.83 3.15
C ALA A 145 13.84 -10.18 3.89
N LYS A 146 14.70 -11.16 3.55
CA LYS A 146 14.81 -12.43 4.29
C LYS A 146 15.20 -12.22 5.75
N ARG A 147 16.18 -11.36 6.01
CA ARG A 147 16.61 -11.01 7.38
C ARG A 147 15.49 -10.31 8.15
N ALA A 148 14.78 -9.38 7.52
CA ALA A 148 13.65 -8.69 8.13
C ALA A 148 12.51 -9.67 8.47
N LEU A 149 12.18 -10.59 7.55
CA LEU A 149 11.21 -11.66 7.77
C LEU A 149 11.60 -12.58 8.93
N ALA A 150 12.88 -12.96 9.03
CA ALA A 150 13.39 -13.80 10.10
C ALA A 150 13.38 -13.10 11.47
N LYS A 151 13.68 -11.80 11.49
CA LYS A 151 13.69 -10.97 12.71
C LYS A 151 12.32 -10.43 13.13
N GLN A 152 11.27 -10.74 12.37
CA GLN A 152 9.94 -10.16 12.59
C GLN A 152 9.92 -8.63 12.53
N ASP A 153 10.77 -8.06 11.69
CA ASP A 153 10.85 -6.62 11.48
C ASP A 153 9.70 -6.17 10.57
N VAL A 154 8.57 -5.85 11.20
CA VAL A 154 7.30 -5.50 10.54
C VAL A 154 7.45 -4.28 9.64
N VAL A 155 8.15 -3.24 10.15
CA VAL A 155 8.36 -1.98 9.43
C VAL A 155 9.15 -2.23 8.15
N THR A 156 10.31 -2.88 8.26
CA THR A 156 11.17 -3.12 7.10
C THR A 156 10.46 -3.98 6.06
N VAL A 157 9.73 -5.02 6.47
CA VAL A 157 8.98 -5.86 5.52
C VAL A 157 7.91 -5.05 4.78
N TRP A 158 7.09 -4.28 5.49
CA TRP A 158 6.05 -3.46 4.84
C TRP A 158 6.62 -2.37 3.94
N SER A 159 7.71 -1.70 4.34
CA SER A 159 8.39 -0.72 3.48
C SER A 159 8.88 -1.32 2.16
N ILE A 160 9.46 -2.53 2.20
CA ILE A 160 9.92 -3.21 0.98
C ILE A 160 8.73 -3.67 0.15
N VAL A 161 7.69 -4.23 0.76
CA VAL A 161 6.45 -4.61 0.05
C VAL A 161 5.86 -3.40 -0.68
N MET A 162 5.70 -2.26 -0.02
CA MET A 162 5.13 -1.07 -0.64
C MET A 162 6.00 -0.52 -1.78
N ASP A 163 7.33 -0.63 -1.69
CA ASP A 163 8.23 -0.29 -2.80
C ASP A 163 8.01 -1.21 -4.02
N ARG A 164 7.78 -2.51 -3.82
CA ARG A 164 7.39 -3.42 -4.91
C ARG A 164 6.03 -3.08 -5.50
N LEU A 165 5.05 -2.78 -4.65
CA LEU A 165 3.71 -2.38 -5.09
C LEU A 165 3.73 -1.05 -5.85
N TYR A 166 4.62 -0.13 -5.49
CA TYR A 166 4.80 1.13 -6.22
C TYR A 166 5.22 0.89 -7.68
N THR A 167 6.07 -0.11 -7.94
CA THR A 167 6.45 -0.51 -9.31
C THR A 167 5.24 -1.01 -10.09
N LEU A 168 4.42 -1.89 -9.49
CA LEU A 168 3.16 -2.38 -10.11
C LEU A 168 2.20 -1.22 -10.40
N ARG A 169 2.04 -0.29 -9.45
CA ARG A 169 1.23 0.91 -9.65
C ARG A 169 1.72 1.74 -10.81
N ASN A 170 3.03 1.92 -10.96
CA ASN A 170 3.57 2.71 -12.07
C ASN A 170 3.30 2.03 -13.41
N GLN A 171 3.43 0.71 -13.48
CA GLN A 171 3.08 -0.05 -14.68
C GLN A 171 1.61 0.17 -15.08
N LEU A 172 0.67 0.05 -14.14
CA LEU A 172 -0.76 0.19 -14.43
C LEU A 172 -1.16 1.64 -14.75
N ILE A 173 -0.79 2.59 -13.89
CA ILE A 173 -1.27 3.97 -13.99
C ILE A 173 -0.67 4.71 -15.20
N HIS A 174 0.56 4.38 -15.58
CA HIS A 174 1.24 5.05 -16.70
C HIS A 174 1.10 4.28 -18.03
N GLY A 175 0.26 3.25 -18.10
CA GLY A 175 0.02 2.49 -19.33
C GLY A 175 1.20 1.58 -19.73
N GLY A 176 2.06 1.22 -18.78
CA GLY A 176 3.14 0.25 -18.95
C GLY A 176 2.71 -1.21 -18.81
N ALA A 177 1.42 -1.47 -18.59
CA ALA A 177 0.81 -2.80 -18.57
C ALA A 177 -0.50 -2.80 -19.38
N THR A 178 -0.82 -3.94 -19.99
CA THR A 178 -2.11 -4.18 -20.65
C THR A 178 -3.11 -4.70 -19.62
N TRP A 179 -4.33 -4.15 -19.61
CA TRP A 179 -5.42 -4.66 -18.78
C TRP A 179 -5.63 -6.15 -19.03
N ASN A 180 -5.73 -6.92 -17.94
CA ASN A 180 -5.84 -8.38 -17.96
C ASN A 180 -4.69 -9.10 -18.69
N GLY A 181 -3.51 -8.47 -18.75
CA GLY A 181 -2.29 -9.06 -19.29
C GLY A 181 -1.74 -10.20 -18.42
N SER A 182 -0.95 -11.09 -19.01
CA SER A 182 -0.48 -12.31 -18.36
C SER A 182 0.84 -12.18 -17.59
N TRP A 183 1.69 -11.20 -17.94
CA TRP A 183 3.10 -11.15 -17.51
C TRP A 183 3.29 -11.03 -15.99
N ASN A 184 2.40 -10.32 -15.29
CA ASN A 184 2.47 -10.10 -13.84
C ASN A 184 1.15 -10.43 -13.14
N ARG A 185 0.28 -11.25 -13.76
CA ARG A 185 -1.11 -11.46 -13.30
C ARG A 185 -1.19 -12.04 -11.89
N ASP A 186 -0.41 -13.09 -11.63
CA ASP A 186 -0.38 -13.72 -10.31
C ASP A 186 0.14 -12.75 -9.24
N GLN A 187 1.16 -11.95 -9.57
CA GLN A 187 1.72 -10.98 -8.64
C GLN A 187 0.78 -9.82 -8.37
N LEU A 188 0.07 -9.34 -9.39
CA LEU A 188 -0.95 -8.33 -9.21
C LEU A 188 -2.06 -8.84 -8.31
N ARG A 189 -2.57 -10.06 -8.55
CA ARG A 189 -3.59 -10.68 -7.68
C ARG A 189 -3.13 -10.79 -6.23
N ASP A 190 -1.90 -11.24 -6.01
CA ASP A 190 -1.32 -11.40 -4.69
C ASP A 190 -1.08 -10.06 -3.99
N ALA A 191 -0.58 -9.06 -4.73
CA ALA A 191 -0.43 -7.69 -4.29
C ALA A 191 -1.77 -7.05 -3.91
N THR A 192 -2.80 -7.24 -4.75
CA THR A 192 -4.16 -6.75 -4.52
C THR A 192 -4.75 -7.33 -3.24
N ARG A 193 -4.61 -8.64 -3.04
CA ARG A 193 -5.06 -9.30 -1.79
C ARG A 193 -4.35 -8.74 -0.57
N LEU A 194 -3.02 -8.64 -0.63
CA LEU A 194 -2.22 -8.13 0.48
C LEU A 194 -2.57 -6.67 0.84
N LEU A 195 -2.71 -5.81 -0.17
CA LEU A 195 -3.11 -4.42 0.03
C LEU A 195 -4.56 -4.31 0.52
N GLY A 196 -5.44 -5.21 0.08
CA GLY A 196 -6.83 -5.31 0.52
C GLY A 196 -6.98 -5.67 2.00
N GLU A 197 -6.05 -6.45 2.57
CA GLU A 197 -5.99 -6.74 4.01
C GLU A 197 -5.30 -5.62 4.80
N LEU A 198 -4.32 -4.96 4.20
CA LEU A 198 -3.63 -3.83 4.82
C LEU A 198 -4.56 -2.64 5.05
N MET A 199 -5.37 -2.29 4.04
CA MET A 199 -6.12 -1.03 4.07
C MET A 199 -7.11 -0.90 5.23
N PRO A 200 -7.93 -1.92 5.56
CA PRO A 200 -8.80 -1.85 6.73
C PRO A 200 -8.03 -1.60 8.03
N VAL A 201 -6.89 -2.26 8.21
CA VAL A 201 -6.04 -2.09 9.41
C VAL A 201 -5.47 -0.68 9.49
N VAL A 202 -4.92 -0.15 8.39
CA VAL A 202 -4.38 1.22 8.34
C VAL A 202 -5.46 2.24 8.69
N ILE A 203 -6.64 2.12 8.06
CA ILE A 203 -7.74 3.07 8.29
C ILE A 203 -8.22 2.99 9.73
N GLN A 204 -8.39 1.78 10.29
CA GLN A 204 -8.82 1.61 11.68
C GLN A 204 -7.80 2.21 12.66
N LEU A 205 -6.50 1.93 12.49
CA LEU A 205 -5.44 2.50 13.34
C LEU A 205 -5.44 4.03 13.32
N MET A 206 -5.69 4.65 12.16
CA MET A 206 -5.83 6.10 12.05
C MET A 206 -7.06 6.64 12.82
N MET A 207 -8.19 5.94 12.76
CA MET A 207 -9.42 6.34 13.47
C MET A 207 -9.32 6.13 14.98
N ASP A 208 -8.74 5.02 15.44
CA ASP A 208 -8.54 4.73 16.86
C ASP A 208 -7.58 5.75 17.51
N ASN A 209 -6.65 6.27 16.72
CA ASN A 209 -5.67 7.26 17.14
C ASN A 209 -5.97 8.65 16.57
N ALA A 210 -7.25 8.99 16.42
CA ALA A 210 -7.68 10.25 15.83
C ALA A 210 -7.29 11.50 16.63
N HIS A 211 -6.89 11.33 17.89
CA HIS A 211 -6.38 12.39 18.77
C HIS A 211 -4.96 12.84 18.39
N LEU A 212 -4.22 12.05 17.59
CA LEU A 212 -2.88 12.39 17.11
C LEU A 212 -2.94 13.26 15.86
N VAL A 213 -1.89 14.06 15.63
CA VAL A 213 -1.75 14.84 14.39
C VAL A 213 -1.32 13.94 13.24
N TRP A 214 -2.22 13.67 12.30
CA TRP A 214 -1.93 12.85 11.13
C TRP A 214 -1.36 13.65 9.94
N GLY A 215 -1.56 14.98 9.93
CA GLY A 215 -1.27 15.87 8.80
C GLY A 215 -2.48 16.03 7.88
N ASP A 216 -2.44 17.06 7.04
CA ASP A 216 -3.56 17.45 6.18
C ASP A 216 -3.72 16.52 4.97
N ALA A 217 -4.95 16.45 4.45
CA ALA A 217 -5.21 15.68 3.24
C ALA A 217 -4.60 16.38 2.02
N GLY A 218 -4.20 15.61 1.00
CA GLY A 218 -3.88 16.20 -0.31
C GLY A 218 -5.08 16.97 -0.89
N TYR A 219 -4.85 18.11 -1.55
CA TYR A 219 -5.92 19.00 -2.03
C TYR A 219 -6.94 19.35 -0.93
N PHE A 220 -6.44 19.61 0.28
CA PHE A 220 -7.24 20.13 1.38
C PHE A 220 -7.27 21.66 1.29
N VAL A 221 -8.48 22.22 1.34
CA VAL A 221 -8.68 23.65 1.58
C VAL A 221 -9.17 23.72 3.01
N GLY A 222 -8.29 24.11 3.93
CA GLY A 222 -8.70 24.40 5.31
C GLY A 222 -9.71 25.54 5.36
N ASP A 223 -10.31 25.78 6.53
CA ASP A 223 -11.15 26.95 6.72
C ASP A 223 -10.33 28.20 6.38
N LYS A 224 -10.71 28.87 5.30
CA LYS A 224 -10.24 30.22 5.01
C LYS A 224 -10.91 31.09 6.07
N GLY A 225 -10.15 31.47 7.09
CA GLY A 225 -10.61 32.40 8.13
C GLY A 225 -11.22 33.67 7.57
#